data_AF-A0A817PW24-F1
#
_entry.id   AF-A0A817PW24-F1
#
_cell.length_a   1.000
_cell.length_b   1.000
_cell.length_c   1.000
_cell.angle_alpha   90.00
_cell.angle_beta   90.00
_cell.angle_gamma   90.00
#
_symmetry.space_group_name_H-M   'P 1'
#
loop_
_entity.id
_entity.type
_entity.pdbx_description
1 polymer ?
#
loop_
_entity_poly.entity_id
_entity_poly.type
_entity_poly.pdbx_seq_one_letter_code
_entity_poly.pdbx_strand_id
1 'polypeptide(L)'
;MSNLAELTLFLFVKGINSTHIDGIHLNDEILVRMPRLNKFTFSITTRVYNRTSNIFLPSNDDIQRSFIERRYQQIGSYADDNTIKIRARCHIYSLPYHFHMFHNVTNSFQGGMFNKVRSVIVTDDIYPFEHEFFQI
;
A
#
# COMPACT_ATOMS: atom_id res chain seq x y z
N MET A 1 -12.88 2.89 23.10
CA MET A 1 -12.72 3.71 21.88
C MET A 1 -11.58 4.68 22.11
N SER A 2 -10.70 4.86 21.13
CA SER A 2 -9.53 5.75 21.26
C SER A 2 -9.94 7.22 21.13
N ASN A 3 -9.28 8.10 21.88
CA ASN A 3 -9.46 9.56 21.80
C ASN A 3 -8.43 10.24 20.88
N LEU A 4 -7.70 9.48 20.08
CA LEU A 4 -6.69 10.01 19.16
C LEU A 4 -7.35 10.90 18.08
N ALA A 5 -6.86 12.14 17.97
CA ALA A 5 -7.23 13.06 16.91
C ALA A 5 -6.40 12.85 15.63
N GLU A 6 -5.16 12.36 15.77
CA GLU A 6 -4.25 12.08 14.67
C GLU A 6 -3.58 10.71 14.85
N LEU A 7 -3.39 9.98 13.75
CA LEU A 7 -2.69 8.70 13.72
C LEU A 7 -1.87 8.60 12.43
N THR A 8 -0.60 8.26 12.61
CA THR A 8 0.30 7.86 11.51
C THR A 8 0.59 6.37 11.65
N LEU A 9 0.15 5.57 10.68
CA LEU A 9 0.25 4.12 10.71
C LEU A 9 1.23 3.60 9.65
N PHE A 10 2.29 2.93 10.08
CA PHE A 10 3.10 2.10 9.20
C PHE A 10 2.78 0.64 9.49
N LEU A 11 2.34 -0.12 8.49
CA LEU A 11 1.94 -1.51 8.65
C LEU A 11 2.54 -2.39 7.56
N PHE A 12 3.16 -3.49 7.96
CA PHE A 12 3.63 -4.53 7.06
C PHE A 12 2.95 -5.85 7.42
N VAL A 13 2.13 -6.37 6.50
CA VAL A 13 1.38 -7.61 6.70
C VAL A 13 1.91 -8.69 5.78
N LYS A 14 2.18 -9.87 6.34
CA LYS A 14 2.70 -11.04 5.63
C LYS A 14 1.86 -12.26 5.99
N GLY A 15 1.24 -12.91 5.01
CA GLY A 15 0.36 -14.06 5.28
C GLY A 15 0.26 -15.05 4.13
N ILE A 16 0.02 -16.33 4.48
CA ILE A 16 -0.34 -17.39 3.52
C ILE A 16 -1.86 -17.38 3.39
N ASN A 17 -2.38 -17.33 2.16
CA ASN A 17 -3.82 -17.21 1.87
C ASN A 17 -4.50 -15.98 2.51
N SER A 18 -3.73 -14.95 2.87
CA SER A 18 -4.29 -13.72 3.43
C SER A 18 -4.96 -12.87 2.36
N THR A 19 -6.05 -12.20 2.72
CA THR A 19 -6.62 -11.12 1.90
C THR A 19 -5.70 -9.90 1.94
N HIS A 20 -5.72 -9.11 0.87
CA HIS A 20 -5.09 -7.81 0.85
C HIS A 20 -5.86 -6.87 1.80
N ILE A 21 -5.18 -5.88 2.38
CA ILE A 21 -5.87 -4.82 3.13
C ILE A 21 -6.32 -3.77 2.12
N ASP A 22 -7.62 -3.58 1.96
CA ASP A 22 -8.23 -2.52 1.15
C ASP A 22 -8.84 -1.44 2.05
N GLY A 23 -9.52 -0.47 1.43
CA GLY A 23 -10.22 0.59 2.17
C GLY A 23 -11.35 0.05 3.05
N ILE A 24 -11.95 -1.10 2.68
CA ILE A 24 -13.03 -1.75 3.45
C ILE A 24 -12.48 -2.27 4.77
N HIS A 25 -11.47 -3.14 4.71
CA HIS A 25 -10.85 -3.73 5.88
C HIS A 25 -10.31 -2.67 6.83
N LEU A 26 -9.66 -1.64 6.28
CA LEU A 26 -9.09 -0.56 7.08
C LEU A 26 -10.18 0.24 7.82
N ASN A 27 -11.31 0.49 7.15
CA ASN A 27 -12.44 1.16 7.77
C ASN A 27 -13.06 0.35 8.91
N ASP A 28 -13.35 -0.91 8.64
CA ASP A 28 -14.12 -1.76 9.54
C ASP A 28 -13.30 -2.16 10.78
N GLU A 29 -11.99 -2.36 10.61
CA GLU A 29 -11.13 -2.81 11.71
C GLU A 29 -10.49 -1.67 12.51
N ILE A 30 -10.15 -0.55 11.87
CA ILE A 30 -9.38 0.53 12.52
C ILE A 30 -10.26 1.75 12.71
N LEU A 31 -10.80 2.29 11.63
CA LEU A 31 -11.36 3.65 11.62
C LEU A 31 -12.68 3.74 12.37
N VAL A 32 -13.55 2.73 12.24
CA VAL A 32 -14.83 2.69 12.96
C VAL A 32 -14.64 2.72 14.48
N ARG A 33 -13.46 2.27 14.97
CA ARG A 33 -13.09 2.25 16.39
C ARG A 33 -12.43 3.55 16.86
N MET A 34 -12.18 4.49 15.95
CA MET A 34 -11.52 5.78 16.18
C MET A 34 -12.36 6.96 15.67
N PRO A 35 -13.58 7.18 16.21
CA PRO A 35 -14.52 8.18 15.68
C PRO A 35 -14.05 9.64 15.80
N ARG A 36 -13.01 9.91 16.60
CA ARG A 36 -12.41 11.24 16.77
C ARG A 36 -11.19 11.48 15.88
N LEU A 37 -10.84 10.49 15.05
CA LEU A 37 -9.65 10.55 14.22
C LEU A 37 -9.90 11.49 13.03
N ASN A 38 -9.38 12.71 13.13
CA ASN A 38 -9.53 13.73 12.11
C ASN A 38 -8.44 13.64 11.04
N LYS A 39 -7.27 13.12 11.42
CA LYS A 39 -6.15 12.93 10.50
C LYS A 39 -5.62 11.52 10.59
N PHE A 40 -5.70 10.82 9.46
CA PHE A 40 -5.15 9.48 9.32
C PHE A 40 -4.17 9.45 8.15
N THR A 41 -2.93 9.09 8.45
CA THR A 41 -1.83 8.97 7.48
C THR A 41 -1.31 7.56 7.57
N PHE A 42 -1.05 6.91 6.43
CA PHE A 42 -0.66 5.51 6.45
C PHE A 42 0.26 5.10 5.30
N SER A 43 1.00 4.02 5.53
CA SER A 43 1.78 3.28 4.54
C SER A 43 1.66 1.80 4.90
N ILE A 44 0.94 1.05 4.08
CA ILE A 44 0.52 -0.32 4.35
C ILE A 44 1.00 -1.21 3.22
N THR A 45 1.94 -2.09 3.52
CA THR A 45 2.39 -3.12 2.57
C THR A 45 1.80 -4.46 2.97
N THR A 46 1.13 -5.12 2.05
CA THR A 46 0.70 -6.51 2.19
C THR A 46 1.49 -7.42 1.25
N ARG A 47 1.96 -8.55 1.77
CA ARG A 47 2.64 -9.60 1.03
C ARG A 47 1.87 -10.90 1.21
N VAL A 48 1.18 -11.31 0.17
CA VAL A 48 0.38 -12.53 0.15
C VAL A 48 1.19 -13.63 -0.52
N TYR A 49 1.17 -14.82 0.07
CA TYR A 49 1.66 -16.03 -0.58
C TYR A 49 0.48 -16.96 -0.77
N ASN A 50 0.35 -17.51 -1.96
CA ASN A 50 -0.57 -18.61 -2.19
C ASN A 50 0.24 -19.85 -2.54
N ARG A 51 -0.28 -21.03 -2.22
CA ARG A 51 0.31 -22.30 -2.66
C ARG A 51 -0.38 -22.81 -3.92
N THR A 52 -1.59 -22.36 -4.18
CA THR A 52 -2.33 -22.57 -5.41
C THR A 52 -2.19 -21.32 -6.26
N SER A 53 -1.82 -21.45 -7.52
CA SER A 53 -1.39 -20.38 -8.42
C SER A 53 -2.42 -19.27 -8.75
N ASN A 54 -3.56 -19.21 -8.04
CA ASN A 54 -4.64 -18.26 -8.30
C ASN A 54 -4.67 -17.21 -7.19
N ILE A 55 -3.75 -16.24 -7.24
CA ILE A 55 -3.86 -15.04 -6.41
C ILE A 55 -4.67 -14.01 -7.18
N PHE A 56 -5.86 -13.69 -6.72
CA PHE A 56 -6.59 -12.53 -7.23
C PHE A 56 -6.15 -11.30 -6.45
N LEU A 57 -5.22 -10.53 -7.01
CA LEU A 57 -4.93 -9.19 -6.52
C LEU A 57 -5.93 -8.19 -7.14
N PRO A 58 -6.48 -7.26 -6.34
CA PRO A 58 -7.23 -6.14 -6.91
C PRO A 58 -6.30 -5.30 -7.80
N SER A 59 -6.86 -4.75 -8.86
CA SER A 59 -6.15 -3.73 -9.63
C SER A 59 -5.92 -2.47 -8.80
N ASN A 60 -4.98 -1.61 -9.21
CA ASN A 60 -4.80 -0.31 -8.56
C ASN A 60 -6.09 0.52 -8.56
N ASP A 61 -6.89 0.42 -9.62
CA ASP A 61 -8.18 1.10 -9.74
C ASP A 61 -9.20 0.58 -8.74
N ASP A 62 -9.26 -0.74 -8.52
CA ASP A 62 -10.14 -1.34 -7.50
C ASP A 62 -9.74 -0.92 -6.10
N ILE A 63 -8.42 -0.88 -5.83
CA ILE A 63 -7.89 -0.36 -4.58
C ILE A 63 -8.33 1.10 -4.41
N GLN A 64 -8.06 1.97 -5.38
CA GLN A 64 -8.41 3.39 -5.28
C GLN A 64 -9.91 3.60 -5.05
N ARG A 65 -10.77 2.87 -5.79
CA ARG A 65 -12.23 2.92 -5.63
C ARG A 65 -12.66 2.61 -4.20
N SER A 66 -12.05 1.59 -3.56
CA SER A 66 -12.36 1.22 -2.17
C SER A 66 -12.09 2.34 -1.15
N PHE A 67 -11.16 3.27 -1.44
CA PHE A 67 -10.85 4.40 -0.56
C PHE A 67 -11.70 5.65 -0.86
N ILE A 68 -12.00 5.91 -2.14
CA ILE A 68 -12.82 7.06 -2.57
C ILE A 68 -14.23 6.99 -1.94
N GLU A 69 -14.86 5.82 -1.96
CA GLU A 69 -16.20 5.60 -1.39
C GLU A 69 -16.27 5.93 0.11
N ARG A 70 -15.11 5.97 0.79
CA ARG A 70 -14.98 6.21 2.23
C ARG A 70 -14.48 7.62 2.56
N ARG A 71 -14.56 8.54 1.59
CA ARG A 71 -14.13 9.94 1.70
C ARG A 71 -12.62 10.12 1.91
N TYR A 72 -11.80 9.11 1.60
CA TYR A 72 -10.35 9.26 1.54
C TYR A 72 -9.96 9.78 0.16
N GLN A 73 -9.52 11.04 0.09
CA GLN A 73 -9.56 11.72 -1.20
C GLN A 73 -8.35 11.45 -2.10
N GLN A 74 -7.19 11.05 -1.58
CA GLN A 74 -6.06 10.64 -2.42
C GLN A 74 -5.17 9.61 -1.71
N ILE A 75 -5.00 8.46 -2.35
CA ILE A 75 -4.04 7.43 -1.96
C ILE A 75 -3.17 7.07 -3.16
N GLY A 76 -1.92 6.67 -2.91
CA GLY A 76 -1.13 5.95 -3.89
C GLY A 76 -1.27 4.45 -3.64
N SER A 77 -1.29 3.69 -4.71
CA SER A 77 -1.29 2.23 -4.66
C SER A 77 -0.46 1.66 -5.80
N TYR A 78 0.19 0.53 -5.53
CA TYR A 78 0.68 -0.35 -6.58
C TYR A 78 0.57 -1.81 -6.12
N ALA A 79 -0.01 -2.63 -6.99
CA ALA A 79 -0.07 -4.07 -6.86
C ALA A 79 0.91 -4.71 -7.85
N ASP A 80 1.56 -5.77 -7.39
CA ASP A 80 2.51 -6.56 -8.15
C ASP A 80 2.20 -8.04 -7.92
N ASP A 81 1.85 -8.74 -9.00
CA ASP A 81 1.55 -10.17 -8.97
C ASP A 81 2.76 -10.96 -9.48
N ASN A 82 3.48 -11.62 -8.57
CA ASN A 82 4.49 -12.58 -8.94
C ASN A 82 3.85 -13.94 -9.21
N THR A 83 3.40 -14.12 -10.44
CA THR A 83 2.87 -15.39 -10.94
C THR A 83 3.92 -16.51 -10.88
N ILE A 84 5.21 -16.18 -10.97
CA ILE A 84 6.33 -17.16 -10.95
C ILE A 84 6.62 -17.66 -9.53
N LYS A 85 6.59 -16.78 -8.51
CA LYS A 85 6.92 -17.11 -7.11
C LYS A 85 5.68 -17.32 -6.23
N ILE A 86 4.50 -17.40 -6.83
CA ILE A 86 3.18 -17.52 -6.16
C ILE A 86 3.05 -16.51 -5.02
N ARG A 87 3.44 -15.28 -5.31
CA ARG A 87 3.57 -14.22 -4.32
C ARG A 87 3.04 -12.91 -4.87
N ALA A 88 2.01 -12.41 -4.23
CA ALA A 88 1.46 -11.10 -4.50
C ALA A 88 1.99 -10.08 -3.51
N ARG A 89 2.16 -8.84 -3.98
CA ARG A 89 2.45 -7.68 -3.14
C ARG A 89 1.49 -6.56 -3.49
N CYS A 90 1.01 -5.87 -2.47
CA CYS A 90 0.27 -4.63 -2.61
C CYS A 90 0.86 -3.62 -1.63
N HIS A 91 1.11 -2.38 -2.07
CA HIS A 91 1.43 -1.27 -1.20
C HIS A 91 0.39 -0.17 -1.43
N ILE A 92 -0.18 0.31 -0.33
CA ILE A 92 -1.16 1.40 -0.31
C ILE A 92 -0.70 2.44 0.69
N TYR A 93 -0.75 3.72 0.32
CA TYR A 93 -0.28 4.80 1.17
C TYR A 93 -1.08 6.08 0.98
N SER A 94 -1.19 6.88 2.03
CA SER A 94 -1.83 8.19 1.99
C SER A 94 -0.98 9.20 1.22
N LEU A 95 -1.62 10.07 0.43
CA LEU A 95 -0.99 11.24 -0.19
C LEU A 95 -1.36 12.55 0.55
N PRO A 96 -0.41 13.50 0.70
CA PRO A 96 1.01 13.37 0.37
C PRO A 96 1.71 12.37 1.31
N TYR A 97 2.77 11.73 0.81
CA TYR A 97 3.51 10.74 1.62
C TYR A 97 4.33 11.43 2.72
N HIS A 98 4.14 11.00 3.97
CA HIS A 98 4.71 11.67 5.15
C HIS A 98 5.91 10.97 5.78
N PHE A 99 6.22 9.74 5.38
CA PHE A 99 7.31 8.98 5.99
C PHE A 99 8.65 9.31 5.33
N HIS A 100 9.73 9.17 6.10
CA HIS A 100 11.10 9.45 5.61
C HIS A 100 11.68 8.30 4.77
N MET A 101 11.09 7.11 4.85
CA MET A 101 11.52 5.94 4.11
C MET A 101 10.35 5.41 3.29
N PHE A 102 10.59 5.15 2.01
CA PHE A 102 9.61 4.54 1.12
C PHE A 102 10.08 3.13 0.76
N HIS A 103 9.37 2.13 1.28
CA HIS A 103 9.76 0.73 1.15
C HIS A 103 9.08 0.03 -0.03
N ASN A 104 9.75 -1.01 -0.53
CA ASN A 104 9.19 -1.99 -1.46
C ASN A 104 8.72 -1.37 -2.78
N VAL A 105 9.45 -0.39 -3.29
CA VAL A 105 9.22 0.14 -4.64
C VAL A 105 9.45 -0.98 -5.65
N THR A 106 8.53 -1.14 -6.60
CA THR A 106 8.61 -2.09 -7.73
C THR A 106 8.55 -1.31 -9.06
N ASN A 107 8.74 -2.02 -10.18
CA ASN A 107 8.55 -1.45 -11.52
C ASN A 107 7.11 -0.94 -11.78
N SER A 108 6.12 -1.37 -10.99
CA SER A 108 4.74 -0.87 -11.05
C SER A 108 4.53 0.50 -10.39
N PHE A 109 5.57 1.10 -9.81
CA PHE A 109 5.47 2.41 -9.19
C PHE A 109 5.26 3.51 -10.25
N GLN A 110 4.17 4.27 -10.11
CA GLN A 110 3.74 5.25 -11.11
C GLN A 110 4.42 6.63 -11.01
N GLY A 111 5.51 6.74 -10.25
CA GLY A 111 6.17 8.02 -10.01
C GLY A 111 5.49 8.85 -8.91
N GLY A 112 6.01 10.05 -8.69
CA GLY A 112 5.48 11.01 -7.72
C GLY A 112 6.58 11.77 -6.99
N MET A 113 6.30 13.03 -6.64
CA MET A 113 7.22 13.82 -5.82
C MET A 113 6.91 13.65 -4.34
N PHE A 114 7.93 13.28 -3.55
CA PHE A 114 7.81 13.11 -2.12
C PHE A 114 8.73 14.06 -1.36
N ASN A 115 8.16 15.07 -0.72
CA ASN A 115 8.94 16.11 -0.03
C ASN A 115 9.68 15.61 1.23
N LYS A 116 9.27 14.45 1.77
CA LYS A 116 9.81 13.92 3.03
C LYS A 116 10.64 12.66 2.88
N VAL A 117 10.59 11.98 1.73
CA VAL A 117 11.29 10.72 1.51
C VAL A 117 12.78 10.99 1.36
N ARG A 118 13.59 10.37 2.22
CA ARG A 118 15.06 10.47 2.22
C ARG A 118 15.73 9.13 1.91
N SER A 119 15.01 8.03 2.04
CA SER A 119 15.49 6.69 1.77
C SER A 119 14.44 5.91 0.98
N VAL A 120 14.89 5.22 -0.07
CA VAL A 120 14.05 4.39 -0.92
C VAL A 120 14.63 2.98 -0.90
N ILE A 121 13.79 2.00 -0.56
CA ILE A 121 14.14 0.59 -0.70
C ILE A 121 13.42 0.03 -1.91
N VAL A 122 14.20 -0.17 -2.96
CA VAL A 122 13.81 -0.76 -4.23
C VAL A 122 13.92 -2.28 -4.11
N THR A 123 12.92 -3.03 -4.58
CA THR A 123 12.97 -4.50 -4.55
C THR A 123 12.68 -5.08 -5.91
N ASP A 124 13.68 -5.71 -6.48
CA ASP A 124 13.66 -6.36 -7.79
C ASP A 124 13.47 -7.87 -7.61
N ASP A 125 12.22 -8.29 -7.43
CA ASP A 125 11.90 -9.69 -7.19
C ASP A 125 11.48 -10.44 -8.47
N ILE A 126 11.15 -9.73 -9.57
CA ILE A 126 10.37 -10.27 -10.70
C ILE A 126 10.89 -9.82 -12.06
N TYR A 127 10.99 -8.51 -12.28
CA TYR A 127 11.44 -7.91 -13.53
C TYR A 127 12.54 -6.92 -13.22
N PRO A 128 13.68 -6.99 -13.93
CA PRO A 128 14.76 -6.04 -13.73
C PRO A 128 14.23 -4.62 -13.80
N PHE A 129 14.62 -3.76 -12.85
CA PHE A 129 14.28 -2.34 -12.95
C PHE A 129 14.84 -1.80 -14.27
N GLU A 130 13.95 -1.40 -15.17
CA GLU A 130 14.35 -0.60 -16.33
C GLU A 130 14.94 0.70 -15.78
N HIS A 131 16.15 1.04 -16.24
CA HIS A 131 17.06 2.04 -15.65
C HIS A 131 16.51 3.48 -15.62
N GLU A 132 15.27 3.70 -16.05
CA GLU A 132 14.62 5.00 -16.20
C GLU A 132 14.08 5.56 -14.87
N PHE A 133 14.03 4.75 -13.82
CA PHE A 133 13.45 5.11 -12.52
C PHE A 133 14.09 6.35 -11.84
N PHE A 134 15.33 6.67 -12.19
CA PHE A 134 16.09 7.81 -11.64
C PHE A 134 16.41 8.88 -12.69
N GLN A 135 15.85 8.82 -13.89
CA GLN A 135 16.04 9.87 -14.87
C GLN A 135 15.13 11.06 -14.51
N ILE A 136 15.78 12.15 -14.10
CA ILE A 136 15.19 13.44 -13.74
C ILE A 136 15.01 14.26 -15.01
#